data_AF-A0A9Q8V7F8-F1
#
_entry.id   AF-A0A9Q8V7F8-F1
#
_cell.length_a   1.000
_cell.length_b   1.000
_cell.length_c   1.000
_cell.angle_alpha   90.00
_cell.angle_beta   90.00
_cell.angle_gamma   90.00
#
_symmetry.space_group_name_H-M   'P 1'
#
loop_
_entity.id
_entity.type
_entity.pdbx_description
1 polymer ?
#
loop_
_entity_poly.entity_id
_entity_poly.type
_entity_poly.pdbx_seq_one_letter_code
_entity_poly.pdbx_strand_id
1 'polypeptide(L)'
;MIWSEAYWMEPGQIVRRCNGVESRHRARDAYIKQQDAEAQLVAAGVFKWRRAFWYLIKTLESVANHNDNTVASRDDTAEVLLQADFHIPAVACWIKHNGRKLFDEIAKDELRLWNERDVPVEARHFDQPTKRWSFWAERLSEFARDEPDDIVKRAACHAVKNMEAIAGASCRYSARHDERDGTCIICPTVTDDLRVD
;
A
#
# COMPACT_ATOMS: atom_id res chain seq x y z
N MET A 1 -10.20 1.20 29.33
CA MET A 1 -10.29 2.27 28.32
C MET A 1 -8.89 2.52 27.79
N ILE A 2 -8.51 1.83 26.69
CA ILE A 2 -7.12 1.69 26.19
C ILE A 2 -7.00 2.40 24.83
N TRP A 3 -7.61 3.58 24.69
CA TRP A 3 -7.73 4.27 23.39
C TRP A 3 -7.44 5.78 23.47
N SER A 4 -7.02 6.31 24.62
CA SER A 4 -6.88 7.77 24.81
C SER A 4 -5.47 8.32 24.57
N GLU A 5 -4.41 7.49 24.52
CA GLU A 5 -3.03 8.02 24.48
C GLU A 5 -2.38 8.03 23.10
N ALA A 6 -2.89 7.30 22.09
CA ALA A 6 -2.19 7.09 20.81
C ALA A 6 -2.88 7.68 19.58
N TYR A 7 -4.02 8.38 19.74
CA TYR A 7 -4.87 8.75 18.60
C TYR A 7 -4.27 9.83 17.67
N TRP A 8 -3.11 10.40 18.01
CA TRP A 8 -2.54 11.55 17.29
C TRP A 8 -1.02 11.52 17.11
N MET A 9 -0.33 10.49 17.59
CA MET A 9 1.13 10.47 17.54
C MET A 9 1.65 9.64 16.37
N GLU A 10 2.51 10.26 15.57
CA GLU A 10 3.26 9.56 14.53
C GLU A 10 4.38 8.72 15.16
N PRO A 11 4.82 7.61 14.51
CA PRO A 11 5.83 6.72 15.08
C PRO A 11 7.10 7.40 15.58
N GLY A 12 7.63 8.42 14.90
CA GLY A 12 8.79 9.14 15.40
C GLY A 12 8.52 9.87 16.73
N GLN A 13 7.32 10.43 16.90
CA GLN A 13 6.90 11.07 18.16
C GLN A 13 6.73 10.03 19.28
N ILE A 14 6.19 8.85 18.95
CA ILE A 14 6.09 7.72 19.88
C ILE A 14 7.50 7.30 20.34
N VAL A 15 8.41 7.09 19.40
CA VAL A 15 9.79 6.67 19.64
C VAL A 15 10.51 7.66 20.56
N ARG A 16 10.34 8.97 20.36
CA ARG A 16 10.93 10.02 21.20
C ARG A 16 10.50 9.94 22.67
N ARG A 17 9.31 9.40 22.95
CA ARG A 17 8.74 9.28 24.30
C ARG A 17 9.03 7.93 24.96
N CYS A 18 9.68 7.00 24.25
CA CYS A 18 10.02 5.68 24.77
C CYS A 18 11.34 5.71 25.56
N ASN A 19 11.30 5.29 26.82
CA ASN A 19 12.48 5.17 27.68
C ASN A 19 13.09 3.75 27.59
N GLY A 20 13.66 3.42 26.43
CA GLY A 20 14.38 2.17 26.19
C GLY A 20 13.58 1.09 25.43
N VAL A 21 14.27 -0.01 25.13
CA VAL A 21 13.86 -1.04 24.15
C VAL A 21 12.48 -1.64 24.45
N GLU A 22 12.21 -2.03 25.71
CA GLU A 22 10.93 -2.63 26.06
C GLU A 22 9.75 -1.68 25.89
N SER A 23 9.94 -0.40 26.24
CA SER A 23 8.88 0.61 26.07
C SER A 23 8.59 0.85 24.60
N ARG A 24 9.64 0.88 23.74
CA ARG A 24 9.51 0.95 22.29
C ARG A 24 8.74 -0.26 21.75
N HIS A 25 9.08 -1.47 22.18
CA HIS A 25 8.36 -2.68 21.76
C HIS A 25 6.87 -2.64 22.12
N ARG A 26 6.53 -2.25 23.36
CA ARG A 26 5.12 -2.12 23.77
C ARG A 26 4.38 -1.06 22.95
N ALA A 27 5.02 0.08 22.71
CA ALA A 27 4.44 1.16 21.92
C ALA A 27 4.25 0.76 20.45
N ARG A 28 5.22 0.05 19.88
CA ARG A 28 5.13 -0.55 18.53
C ARG A 28 3.95 -1.51 18.44
N ASP A 29 3.84 -2.45 19.37
CA ASP A 29 2.76 -3.45 19.34
C ASP A 29 1.38 -2.79 19.50
N ALA A 30 1.27 -1.74 20.33
CA ALA A 30 0.05 -0.95 20.47
C ALA A 30 -0.30 -0.20 19.17
N TYR A 31 0.69 0.47 18.56
CA TYR A 31 0.52 1.20 17.30
C TYR A 31 0.07 0.27 16.17
N ILE A 32 0.73 -0.89 16.00
CA ILE A 32 0.38 -1.85 14.94
C ILE A 32 -1.05 -2.37 15.14
N LYS A 33 -1.46 -2.69 16.38
CA LYS A 33 -2.84 -3.10 16.67
C LYS A 33 -3.86 -2.01 16.33
N GLN A 34 -3.53 -0.76 16.60
CA GLN A 34 -4.37 0.38 16.22
C GLN A 34 -4.49 0.51 14.70
N GLN A 35 -3.38 0.43 13.97
CA GLN A 35 -3.37 0.49 12.51
C GLN A 35 -4.13 -0.68 11.87
N ASP A 36 -4.02 -1.88 12.43
CA ASP A 36 -4.82 -3.03 11.98
C ASP A 36 -6.33 -2.82 12.20
N ALA A 37 -6.73 -2.30 13.36
CA ALA A 37 -8.12 -1.96 13.64
C ALA A 37 -8.64 -0.87 12.70
N GLU A 38 -7.85 0.18 12.44
CA GLU A 38 -8.23 1.24 11.52
C GLU A 38 -8.35 0.73 10.08
N ALA A 39 -7.41 -0.10 9.63
CA ALA A 39 -7.46 -0.73 8.32
C ALA A 39 -8.72 -1.60 8.15
N GLN A 40 -9.15 -2.32 9.18
CA GLN A 40 -10.39 -3.08 9.19
C GLN A 40 -11.63 -2.17 9.13
N LEU A 41 -11.66 -1.06 9.87
CA LEU A 41 -12.76 -0.10 9.85
C LEU A 41 -12.90 0.58 8.47
N VAL A 42 -11.78 0.86 7.81
CA VAL A 42 -11.77 1.35 6.43
C VAL A 42 -12.29 0.30 5.46
N ALA A 43 -11.87 -0.97 5.60
CA ALA A 43 -12.35 -2.06 4.77
C ALA A 43 -13.87 -2.30 4.96
N ALA A 44 -14.39 -2.11 6.17
CA ALA A 44 -15.80 -2.17 6.50
C ALA A 44 -16.61 -0.94 6.02
N GLY A 45 -15.95 0.08 5.45
CA GLY A 45 -16.60 1.30 4.95
C GLY A 45 -17.01 2.29 6.05
N VAL A 46 -16.62 2.07 7.30
CA VAL A 46 -16.87 3.00 8.42
C VAL A 46 -16.02 4.27 8.25
N PHE A 47 -14.78 4.11 7.83
CA PHE A 47 -13.88 5.22 7.51
C PHE A 47 -13.65 5.35 6.01
N LYS A 48 -13.34 6.58 5.58
CA LYS A 48 -13.06 6.87 4.16
C LYS A 48 -11.86 6.06 3.69
N TRP A 49 -12.06 5.33 2.61
CA TRP A 49 -11.04 4.47 2.01
C TRP A 49 -9.76 5.21 1.58
N ARG A 50 -9.88 6.50 1.25
CA ARG A 50 -8.75 7.39 0.93
C ARG A 50 -7.65 7.38 2.00
N ARG A 51 -8.00 7.09 3.26
CA ARG A 51 -7.01 6.94 4.35
C ARG A 51 -5.95 5.88 4.07
N ALA A 52 -6.35 4.73 3.49
CA ALA A 52 -5.40 3.68 3.14
C ALA A 52 -4.40 4.17 2.10
N PHE A 53 -4.88 4.90 1.09
CA PHE A 53 -4.04 5.46 0.03
C PHE A 53 -3.07 6.51 0.58
N TRP A 54 -3.58 7.41 1.41
CA TRP A 54 -2.79 8.46 2.07
C TRP A 54 -1.67 7.86 2.92
N TYR A 55 -1.98 6.84 3.73
CA TYR A 55 -0.99 6.18 4.60
C TYR A 55 0.13 5.50 3.80
N LEU A 56 -0.23 4.76 2.75
CA LEU A 56 0.75 4.09 1.90
C LEU A 56 1.64 5.08 1.16
N ILE A 57 1.10 6.18 0.64
CA ILE A 57 1.93 7.24 0.02
C ILE A 57 2.93 7.80 1.03
N LYS A 58 2.43 8.31 2.17
CA LYS A 58 3.28 8.94 3.19
C LYS A 58 4.40 8.02 3.65
N THR A 59 4.12 6.72 3.72
CA THR A 59 5.09 5.73 4.18
C THR A 59 6.05 5.25 3.09
N LEU A 60 5.55 4.85 1.92
CA LEU A 60 6.32 4.13 0.91
C LEU A 60 6.90 5.05 -0.18
N GLU A 61 6.29 6.21 -0.41
CA GLU A 61 6.77 7.16 -1.42
C GLU A 61 7.74 8.20 -0.85
N SER A 62 7.83 8.28 0.48
CA SER A 62 8.78 9.12 1.20
C SER A 62 10.22 8.90 0.72
N VAL A 63 10.94 10.01 0.57
CA VAL A 63 12.36 9.97 0.23
C VAL A 63 13.14 9.56 1.48
N ALA A 64 14.05 8.60 1.32
CA ALA A 64 14.88 8.13 2.42
C ALA A 64 15.62 9.30 3.09
N ASN A 65 15.45 9.43 4.40
CA ASN A 65 16.10 10.45 5.21
C ASN A 65 17.22 9.79 6.01
N HIS A 66 18.38 10.44 6.09
CA HIS A 66 19.51 9.95 6.89
C HIS A 66 19.21 9.86 8.39
N ASN A 67 18.15 10.54 8.84
CA ASN A 67 17.65 10.46 10.21
C ASN A 67 16.50 9.46 10.40
N ASP A 68 16.10 8.71 9.36
CA ASP A 68 15.12 7.64 9.53
C ASP A 68 15.62 6.61 10.56
N ASN A 69 14.68 6.00 11.28
CA ASN A 69 14.93 5.08 12.40
C ASN A 69 15.72 5.68 13.58
N THR A 70 16.02 6.98 13.57
CA THR A 70 16.65 7.68 14.70
C THR A 70 15.63 8.33 15.63
N VAL A 71 16.07 8.70 16.82
CA VAL A 71 15.26 9.47 17.78
C VAL A 71 15.40 10.96 17.46
N ALA A 72 14.31 11.60 17.07
CA ALA A 72 14.32 13.05 16.79
C ALA A 72 14.44 13.88 18.07
N SER A 73 15.03 15.07 17.95
CA SER A 73 15.16 16.02 19.06
C SER A 73 13.83 16.72 19.40
N ARG A 74 12.96 16.93 18.41
CA ARG A 74 11.68 17.66 18.52
C ARG A 74 10.53 16.92 17.83
N ASP A 75 9.30 17.17 18.27
CA ASP A 75 8.10 16.48 17.78
C ASP A 75 7.75 16.81 16.32
N ASP A 76 8.08 18.01 15.84
CA ASP A 76 7.91 18.42 14.43
C ASP A 76 8.83 17.63 13.49
N THR A 77 10.08 17.44 13.91
CA THR A 77 11.06 16.63 13.19
C THR A 77 10.66 15.16 13.27
N ALA A 78 10.17 14.71 14.43
CA ALA A 78 9.77 13.33 14.64
C ALA A 78 8.55 12.90 13.79
N GLU A 79 7.66 13.84 13.46
CA GLU A 79 6.44 13.58 12.69
C GLU A 79 6.71 13.06 11.29
N VAL A 80 7.83 13.47 10.68
CA VAL A 80 8.18 13.16 9.28
C VAL A 80 9.20 12.04 9.13
N LEU A 81 9.74 11.50 10.23
CA LEU A 81 10.73 10.41 10.16
C LEU A 81 10.06 9.06 9.97
N LEU A 82 10.59 8.29 9.02
CA LEU A 82 10.21 6.90 8.88
C LEU A 82 10.82 6.09 10.03
N GLN A 83 9.97 5.44 10.82
CA GLN A 83 10.34 4.41 11.80
C GLN A 83 9.88 3.05 11.26
N ALA A 84 10.78 2.30 10.64
CA ALA A 84 10.45 1.10 9.87
C ALA A 84 9.78 0.01 10.72
N ASP A 85 10.21 -0.15 11.98
CA ASP A 85 9.65 -1.11 12.95
C ASP A 85 8.18 -0.83 13.31
N PHE A 86 7.69 0.39 13.09
CA PHE A 86 6.28 0.76 13.24
C PHE A 86 5.55 0.73 11.90
N HIS A 87 6.08 1.45 10.91
CA HIS A 87 5.35 1.76 9.69
C HIS A 87 5.22 0.55 8.76
N ILE A 88 6.26 -0.27 8.61
CA ILE A 88 6.21 -1.40 7.66
C ILE A 88 5.21 -2.48 8.10
N PRO A 89 5.17 -2.90 9.39
CA PRO A 89 4.09 -3.75 9.87
C PRO A 89 2.69 -3.14 9.72
N ALA A 90 2.54 -1.84 9.93
CA ALA A 90 1.26 -1.15 9.72
C ALA A 90 0.85 -1.15 8.23
N VAL A 91 1.78 -0.88 7.31
CA VAL A 91 1.54 -1.00 5.85
C VAL A 91 1.06 -2.40 5.49
N ALA A 92 1.66 -3.45 6.08
CA ALA A 92 1.21 -4.82 5.84
C ALA A 92 -0.25 -5.04 6.27
N CYS A 93 -0.70 -4.45 7.39
CA CYS A 93 -2.11 -4.46 7.79
C CYS A 93 -3.01 -3.73 6.78
N TRP A 94 -2.62 -2.54 6.32
CA TRP A 94 -3.37 -1.78 5.32
C TRP A 94 -3.54 -2.55 4.02
N ILE A 95 -2.46 -3.16 3.51
CA ILE A 95 -2.49 -4.00 2.30
C ILE A 95 -3.34 -5.25 2.51
N LYS A 96 -3.23 -5.92 3.66
CA LYS A 96 -4.02 -7.12 3.98
C LYS A 96 -5.52 -6.87 3.86
N HIS A 97 -6.00 -5.75 4.41
CA HIS A 97 -7.45 -5.47 4.46
C HIS A 97 -7.97 -4.68 3.26
N ASN A 98 -7.15 -3.79 2.69
CA ASN A 98 -7.59 -2.84 1.66
C ASN A 98 -6.89 -3.01 0.32
N GLY A 99 -5.93 -3.94 0.20
CA GLY A 99 -5.05 -4.07 -0.97
C GLY A 99 -5.78 -4.28 -2.29
N ARG A 100 -6.87 -5.06 -2.32
CA ARG A 100 -7.68 -5.23 -3.54
C ARG A 100 -8.26 -3.90 -4.01
N LYS A 101 -8.94 -3.19 -3.11
CA LYS A 101 -9.54 -1.90 -3.42
C LYS A 101 -8.48 -0.87 -3.81
N LEU A 102 -7.34 -0.85 -3.11
CA LEU A 102 -6.21 -0.01 -3.48
C LEU A 102 -5.75 -0.28 -4.92
N PHE A 103 -5.52 -1.55 -5.27
CA PHE A 103 -5.10 -1.93 -6.61
C PHE A 103 -6.12 -1.50 -7.69
N ASP A 104 -7.41 -1.77 -7.45
CA ASP A 104 -8.47 -1.44 -8.41
C ASP A 104 -8.62 0.07 -8.61
N GLU A 105 -8.49 0.87 -7.55
CA GLU A 105 -8.57 2.34 -7.62
C GLU A 105 -7.30 3.00 -8.15
N ILE A 106 -6.12 2.39 -7.93
CA ILE A 106 -4.88 2.78 -8.62
C ILE A 106 -5.07 2.63 -10.13
N ALA A 107 -5.63 1.51 -10.59
CA ALA A 107 -5.85 1.27 -12.01
C ALA A 107 -6.80 2.29 -12.67
N LYS A 108 -7.68 2.93 -11.88
CA LYS A 108 -8.60 3.99 -12.33
C LYS A 108 -8.02 5.40 -12.20
N ASP A 109 -6.79 5.55 -11.71
CA ASP A 109 -6.15 6.84 -11.45
C ASP A 109 -6.87 7.73 -10.42
N GLU A 110 -7.34 7.14 -9.31
CA GLU A 110 -8.11 7.87 -8.29
C GLU A 110 -7.43 9.18 -7.85
N LEU A 111 -6.09 9.25 -7.76
CA LEU A 111 -5.42 10.47 -7.29
C LEU A 111 -5.72 11.70 -8.16
N ARG A 112 -6.05 11.53 -9.45
CA ARG A 112 -6.48 12.66 -10.29
C ARG A 112 -7.80 13.29 -9.83
N LEU A 113 -8.60 12.55 -9.07
CA LEU A 113 -9.89 13.00 -8.51
C LEU A 113 -9.74 13.64 -7.13
N TRP A 114 -8.52 13.74 -6.61
CA TRP A 114 -8.25 14.39 -5.33
C TRP A 114 -7.95 15.86 -5.56
N ASN A 115 -8.36 16.71 -4.61
CA ASN A 115 -7.88 18.08 -4.63
C ASN A 115 -6.38 18.06 -4.32
N GLU A 116 -5.60 18.94 -4.93
CA GLU A 116 -4.15 19.01 -4.72
C GLU A 116 -3.78 19.12 -3.22
N ARG A 117 -4.60 19.80 -2.43
CA ARG A 117 -4.42 19.95 -0.96
C ARG A 117 -4.61 18.66 -0.17
N ASP A 118 -5.30 17.68 -0.74
CA ASP A 118 -5.60 16.39 -0.10
C ASP A 118 -4.54 15.32 -0.43
N VAL A 119 -3.67 15.59 -1.42
CA VAL A 119 -2.61 14.69 -1.85
C VAL A 119 -1.39 14.86 -0.91
N PRO A 120 -0.86 13.78 -0.30
CA PRO A 120 0.35 13.86 0.51
C PRO A 120 1.52 14.47 -0.26
N VAL A 121 2.35 15.24 0.43
CA VAL A 121 3.52 15.91 -0.19
C VAL A 121 4.57 14.91 -0.70
N GLU A 122 4.56 13.69 -0.16
CA GLU A 122 5.41 12.57 -0.57
C GLU A 122 4.94 11.92 -1.88
N ALA A 123 3.76 12.27 -2.38
CA ALA A 123 3.18 11.66 -3.57
C ALA A 123 4.08 11.86 -4.79
N ARG A 124 4.51 10.76 -5.37
CA ARG A 124 5.28 10.71 -6.61
C ARG A 124 4.36 10.77 -7.82
N HIS A 125 4.87 11.40 -8.87
CA HIS A 125 4.26 11.34 -10.18
C HIS A 125 4.62 10.03 -10.88
N PHE A 126 3.64 9.40 -11.52
CA PHE A 126 3.83 8.19 -12.33
C PHE A 126 3.12 8.39 -13.67
N ASP A 127 3.81 8.12 -14.79
CA ASP A 127 3.20 8.24 -16.13
C ASP A 127 2.00 7.30 -16.31
N GLN A 128 2.04 6.16 -15.62
CA GLN A 128 0.98 5.16 -15.58
C GLN A 128 0.63 4.90 -14.11
N PRO A 129 -0.64 5.05 -13.71
CA PRO A 129 -1.06 4.91 -12.31
C PRO A 129 -0.65 3.56 -11.70
N THR A 130 -0.77 2.48 -12.48
CA THR A 130 -0.41 1.11 -12.07
C THR A 130 1.07 0.94 -11.70
N LYS A 131 1.98 1.80 -12.20
CA LYS A 131 3.40 1.79 -11.78
C LYS A 131 3.57 2.09 -10.28
N ARG A 132 2.64 2.80 -9.65
CA ARG A 132 2.64 3.04 -8.20
C ARG A 132 2.60 1.74 -7.42
N TRP A 133 1.77 0.78 -7.84
CA TRP A 133 1.65 -0.51 -7.16
C TRP A 133 2.97 -1.29 -7.20
N SER A 134 3.60 -1.34 -8.38
CA SER A 134 4.91 -1.98 -8.55
C SER A 134 5.99 -1.28 -7.74
N PHE A 135 5.99 0.06 -7.72
CA PHE A 135 6.92 0.85 -6.91
C PHE A 135 6.79 0.54 -5.41
N TRP A 136 5.56 0.49 -4.88
CA TRP A 136 5.33 0.10 -3.48
C TRP A 136 5.80 -1.32 -3.18
N ALA A 137 5.55 -2.28 -4.08
CA ALA A 137 6.01 -3.65 -3.93
C ALA A 137 7.55 -3.75 -3.93
N GLU A 138 8.22 -3.00 -4.81
CA GLU A 138 9.68 -2.91 -4.87
C GLU A 138 10.24 -2.31 -3.57
N ARG A 139 9.66 -1.20 -3.10
CA ARG A 139 10.05 -0.56 -1.83
C ARG A 139 9.93 -1.51 -0.64
N LEU A 140 8.84 -2.25 -0.55
CA LEU A 140 8.65 -3.27 0.48
C LEU A 140 9.65 -4.44 0.31
N SER A 141 10.00 -4.81 -0.92
CA SER A 141 11.00 -5.84 -1.17
C SER A 141 12.40 -5.44 -0.69
N GLU A 142 12.75 -4.15 -0.74
CA GLU A 142 13.98 -3.64 -0.12
C GLU A 142 13.97 -3.89 1.40
N PHE A 143 12.89 -3.52 2.09
CA PHE A 143 12.74 -3.82 3.53
C PHE A 143 12.79 -5.32 3.83
N ALA A 144 12.24 -6.16 2.95
CA ALA A 144 12.28 -7.61 3.13
C ALA A 144 13.69 -8.21 3.05
N ARG A 145 14.59 -7.62 2.24
CA ARG A 145 15.97 -8.09 2.07
C ARG A 145 16.92 -7.45 3.08
N ASP A 146 16.85 -6.14 3.22
CA ASP A 146 17.97 -5.34 3.69
C ASP A 146 17.84 -4.94 5.17
N GLU A 147 16.64 -5.01 5.78
CA GLU A 147 16.44 -4.63 7.19
C GLU A 147 16.97 -5.65 8.20
N PRO A 148 17.74 -5.29 9.23
CA PRO A 148 18.10 -6.20 10.31
C PRO A 148 16.92 -6.69 11.17
N ASP A 149 15.82 -5.93 11.30
CA ASP A 149 14.69 -6.33 12.15
C ASP A 149 13.82 -7.41 11.46
N ASP A 150 13.82 -8.60 12.05
CA ASP A 150 13.02 -9.75 11.64
C ASP A 150 11.51 -9.50 11.56
N ILE A 151 10.96 -8.64 12.42
CA ILE A 151 9.55 -8.26 12.40
C ILE A 151 9.26 -7.44 11.15
N VAL A 152 10.13 -6.48 10.83
CA VAL A 152 10.03 -5.64 9.63
C VAL A 152 10.14 -6.51 8.38
N LYS A 153 11.17 -7.37 8.31
CA LYS A 153 11.37 -8.31 7.21
C LYS A 153 10.14 -9.18 6.95
N ARG A 154 9.62 -9.83 7.99
CA ARG A 154 8.44 -10.71 7.85
C ARG A 154 7.20 -9.94 7.41
N ALA A 155 6.96 -8.75 7.97
CA ALA A 155 5.84 -7.90 7.58
C ALA A 155 5.94 -7.48 6.11
N ALA A 156 7.11 -7.01 5.68
CA ALA A 156 7.39 -6.65 4.30
C ALA A 156 7.18 -7.84 3.35
N CYS A 157 7.74 -9.00 3.66
CA CYS A 157 7.52 -10.24 2.91
C CYS A 157 6.04 -10.60 2.76
N HIS A 158 5.27 -10.50 3.84
CA HIS A 158 3.83 -10.78 3.80
C HIS A 158 3.07 -9.75 2.96
N ALA A 159 3.42 -8.47 3.07
CA ALA A 159 2.83 -7.41 2.26
C ALA A 159 3.07 -7.66 0.76
N VAL A 160 4.32 -7.94 0.36
CA VAL A 160 4.67 -8.23 -1.04
C VAL A 160 3.90 -9.45 -1.56
N LYS A 161 3.86 -10.56 -0.82
CA LYS A 161 3.09 -11.76 -1.21
C LYS A 161 1.60 -11.46 -1.41
N ASN A 162 1.01 -10.65 -0.54
CA ASN A 162 -0.38 -10.22 -0.71
C ASN A 162 -0.55 -9.37 -1.97
N MET A 163 0.38 -8.44 -2.22
CA MET A 163 0.32 -7.58 -3.40
C MET A 163 0.43 -8.37 -4.71
N GLU A 164 1.33 -9.35 -4.77
CA GLU A 164 1.49 -10.27 -5.90
C GLU A 164 0.24 -11.11 -6.13
N ALA A 165 -0.34 -11.67 -5.05
CA ALA A 165 -1.58 -12.43 -5.13
C ALA A 165 -2.75 -11.57 -5.65
N ILE A 166 -2.81 -10.30 -5.24
CA ILE A 166 -3.82 -9.35 -5.71
C ILE A 166 -3.66 -9.10 -7.21
N ALA A 167 -2.47 -8.70 -7.66
CA ALA A 167 -2.19 -8.42 -9.06
C ALA A 167 -2.43 -9.65 -9.95
N GLY A 168 -1.94 -10.82 -9.54
CA GLY A 168 -2.08 -12.08 -10.28
C GLY A 168 -3.52 -12.60 -10.37
N ALA A 169 -4.37 -12.30 -9.39
CA ALA A 169 -5.80 -12.60 -9.46
C ALA A 169 -6.55 -11.65 -10.41
N SER A 170 -6.15 -10.37 -10.47
CA SER A 170 -6.74 -9.41 -11.41
C SER A 170 -6.43 -9.77 -12.87
N CYS A 171 -5.19 -10.15 -13.19
CA CYS A 171 -4.83 -10.60 -14.55
C CYS A 171 -5.65 -11.82 -15.00
N ARG A 172 -5.91 -12.77 -14.08
CA ARG A 172 -6.73 -13.95 -14.37
C ARG A 172 -8.21 -13.63 -14.56
N TYR A 173 -8.71 -12.61 -13.88
CA TYR A 173 -10.09 -12.14 -14.06
C TYR A 173 -10.27 -11.48 -15.43
N SER A 174 -9.35 -10.61 -15.85
CA SER A 174 -9.38 -9.97 -17.17
C SER A 174 -9.30 -10.99 -18.31
N ALA A 175 -8.38 -11.97 -18.24
CA ALA A 175 -8.24 -13.00 -19.27
C ALA A 175 -9.52 -13.84 -19.48
N ARG A 176 -10.26 -14.14 -18.40
CA ARG A 176 -11.52 -14.90 -18.48
C ARG A 176 -12.69 -14.10 -19.06
N HIS A 177 -12.63 -12.77 -19.00
CA HIS A 177 -13.63 -11.91 -19.63
C HIS A 177 -13.30 -11.67 -21.10
N ASP A 178 -12.03 -11.51 -21.46
CA ASP A 178 -11.59 -11.44 -22.86
C ASP A 178 -11.91 -12.74 -23.62
N GLU A 179 -11.82 -13.92 -22.96
CA GLU A 179 -12.25 -15.20 -23.55
C GLU A 179 -13.78 -15.33 -23.72
N ARG A 180 -14.59 -14.55 -23.00
CA ARG A 180 -16.06 -14.57 -23.11
C ARG A 180 -16.62 -13.56 -24.11
N ASP A 181 -15.88 -12.50 -24.41
CA ASP A 181 -16.22 -11.54 -25.47
C ASP A 181 -15.72 -11.99 -26.86
N GLY A 182 -15.42 -13.28 -27.02
CA GLY A 182 -15.20 -13.98 -28.28
C GLY A 182 -16.44 -13.98 -29.17
N THR A 183 -16.85 -12.80 -29.65
CA THR A 183 -17.70 -12.66 -30.82
C THR A 183 -16.84 -13.08 -32.01
N CYS A 184 -16.90 -14.38 -32.33
CA CYS A 184 -16.44 -14.88 -33.62
C CYS A 184 -17.15 -14.10 -34.72
N ILE A 185 -16.49 -13.08 -35.27
CA ILE A 185 -16.78 -12.63 -36.61
C ILE A 185 -16.34 -13.79 -37.50
N ILE A 186 -17.29 -14.67 -37.79
CA ILE A 186 -17.17 -15.62 -38.87
C ILE A 186 -17.02 -14.77 -40.12
N CYS A 187 -15.79 -14.60 -40.59
CA CYS A 187 -15.52 -14.22 -41.97
C CYS A 187 -16.21 -15.28 -42.84
N PRO A 188 -17.21 -14.93 -43.68
CA PRO A 188 -17.74 -15.89 -44.62
C PRO A 188 -16.61 -16.18 -45.61
N THR A 189 -16.19 -17.44 -45.58
CA THR A 189 -15.29 -18.04 -46.56
C THR A 189 -15.93 -17.85 -47.93
N VAL A 190 -15.27 -17.08 -48.80
CA VAL A 190 -15.67 -16.95 -50.20
C VAL A 190 -15.50 -18.33 -50.82
N THR A 191 -16.64 -18.95 -51.14
CA THR A 191 -16.74 -20.17 -51.93
C THR A 191 -16.23 -19.91 -53.34
N ASP A 192 -15.07 -20.48 -53.66
CA ASP A 192 -14.78 -20.96 -55.01
C ASP A 192 -15.77 -22.10 -55.31
N ASP A 193 -16.63 -21.94 -56.32
CA ASP A 193 -16.59 -22.77 -57.53
C ASP A 193 -17.78 -22.54 -58.49
N LEU A 194 -17.51 -22.88 -59.77
CA LEU A 194 -18.38 -23.07 -60.96
C LEU A 194 -18.54 -21.86 -61.91
N ARG A 195 -17.74 -21.80 -62.99
CA ARG A 195 -17.97 -22.30 -64.38
C ARG A 195 -18.91 -21.38 -65.21
N VAL A 196 -18.64 -21.00 -66.46
CA VAL A 196 -18.58 -21.79 -67.72
C VAL A 196 -18.04 -20.86 -68.83
N ASP A 197 -17.40 -21.46 -69.84
CA ASP A 197 -17.01 -20.97 -71.19
C ASP A 197 -17.57 -19.63 -71.72
#